data_AF-Q05W31-F1
#
_entry.id   AF-Q05W31-F1
#
_cell.length_a   1.000
_cell.length_b   1.000
_cell.length_c   1.000
_cell.angle_alpha   90.00
_cell.angle_beta   90.00
_cell.angle_gamma   90.00
#
_symmetry.space_group_name_H-M   'P 1'
#
loop_
_entity.id
_entity.type
_entity.pdbx_description
1 polymer ?
#
loop_
_entity_poly.entity_id
_entity_poly.type
_entity_poly.pdbx_seq_one_letter_code
_entity_poly.pdbx_strand_id
1 'polypeptide(L)'
;MVDGALQQRELTLQQRRDAEALLEQFIRGQMTRHYWGHFAASLRDLGLDSGPQLEATVTSTPAGSELWLQPRRGKEGYAAAVRQGGPRILRWQCRGPLPEKGVRLSLADGCPDGWTQIGSPSS
;
A
#
# COMPACT_ATOMS: atom_id res chain seq x y z
N MET A 1 -3.96 1.69 -35.61
CA MET A 1 -3.13 1.45 -34.40
C MET A 1 -3.92 1.87 -33.15
N VAL A 2 -5.05 1.22 -32.88
CA VAL A 2 -5.93 1.57 -31.75
C VAL A 2 -5.78 0.54 -30.61
N ASP A 3 -5.33 -0.67 -30.94
CA ASP A 3 -5.21 -1.81 -30.01
C ASP A 3 -4.13 -1.62 -28.95
N GLY A 4 -3.00 -0.96 -29.29
CA GLY A 4 -1.91 -0.73 -28.33
C GLY A 4 -2.29 0.22 -27.18
N ALA A 5 -3.14 1.20 -27.43
CA ALA A 5 -3.59 2.16 -26.41
C ALA A 5 -4.62 1.54 -25.45
N LEU A 6 -5.52 0.71 -25.97
CA LEU A 6 -6.49 -0.04 -25.18
C LEU A 6 -5.79 -1.07 -24.29
N GLN A 7 -4.86 -1.85 -24.85
CA GLN A 7 -4.12 -2.85 -24.10
C GLN A 7 -3.25 -2.23 -23.01
N GLN A 8 -2.61 -1.08 -23.27
CA GLN A 8 -1.86 -0.35 -22.25
C GLN A 8 -2.76 0.15 -21.11
N ARG A 9 -3.99 0.58 -21.43
CA ARG A 9 -4.97 1.03 -20.45
C ARG A 9 -5.47 -0.12 -19.58
N GLU A 10 -5.77 -1.27 -20.18
CA GLU A 10 -6.20 -2.46 -19.45
C GLU A 10 -5.12 -2.99 -18.51
N LEU A 11 -3.85 -3.02 -18.96
CA LEU A 11 -2.72 -3.39 -18.10
C LEU A 11 -2.57 -2.44 -16.91
N THR A 12 -2.73 -1.14 -17.14
CA THR A 12 -2.66 -0.13 -16.06
C THR A 12 -3.81 -0.31 -15.06
N LEU A 13 -5.02 -0.59 -15.54
CA LEU A 13 -6.18 -0.85 -14.69
C LEU A 13 -6.03 -2.15 -13.89
N GLN A 14 -5.49 -3.20 -14.50
CA GLN A 14 -5.24 -4.46 -13.79
C GLN A 14 -4.19 -4.26 -12.70
N GLN A 15 -3.06 -3.63 -13.01
CA GLN A 15 -2.02 -3.33 -12.04
C GLN A 15 -2.55 -2.52 -10.85
N ARG A 16 -3.42 -1.54 -11.11
CA ARG A 16 -4.08 -0.77 -10.05
C ARG A 16 -4.91 -1.68 -9.15
N ARG A 17 -5.77 -2.54 -9.73
CA ARG A 17 -6.59 -3.48 -8.95
C ARG A 17 -5.74 -4.42 -8.10
N ASP A 18 -4.66 -4.94 -8.66
CA ASP A 18 -3.76 -5.86 -7.96
C ASP A 18 -3.06 -5.15 -6.79
N ALA A 19 -2.62 -3.91 -6.99
CA ALA A 19 -2.03 -3.09 -5.93
C ALA A 19 -3.04 -2.80 -4.82
N GLU A 20 -4.25 -2.34 -5.16
CA GLU A 20 -5.31 -2.03 -4.19
C GLU A 20 -5.72 -3.29 -3.40
N ALA A 21 -5.83 -4.45 -4.05
CA ALA A 21 -6.12 -5.72 -3.39
C ALA A 21 -4.99 -6.12 -2.41
N LEU A 22 -3.72 -5.91 -2.79
CA LEU A 22 -2.58 -6.19 -1.92
C LEU A 22 -2.54 -5.25 -0.71
N LEU A 23 -2.85 -3.96 -0.89
CA LEU A 23 -2.96 -3.01 0.21
C LEU A 23 -4.03 -3.44 1.23
N GLU A 24 -5.19 -3.89 0.74
CA GLU A 24 -6.26 -4.38 1.61
C GLU A 24 -5.86 -5.66 2.37
N GLN A 25 -5.26 -6.62 1.67
CA GLN A 25 -4.77 -7.87 2.28
C GLN A 25 -3.70 -7.59 3.34
N PHE A 26 -2.79 -6.66 3.08
CA PHE A 26 -1.79 -6.21 4.04
C PHE A 26 -2.43 -5.66 5.31
N ILE A 27 -3.39 -4.73 5.17
CA ILE A 27 -4.11 -4.16 6.33
C ILE A 27 -4.78 -5.28 7.13
N ARG A 28 -5.51 -6.18 6.48
CA ARG A 28 -6.18 -7.30 7.16
C ARG A 28 -5.18 -8.19 7.88
N GLY A 29 -4.09 -8.58 7.21
CA GLY A 29 -3.02 -9.38 7.80
C GLY A 29 -2.37 -8.72 9.01
N GLN A 30 -2.10 -7.41 8.93
CA GLN A 30 -1.54 -6.64 10.04
C GLN A 30 -2.50 -6.53 11.23
N MET A 31 -3.79 -6.30 10.98
CA MET A 31 -4.81 -6.31 12.03
C MET A 31 -4.89 -7.66 12.75
N THR A 32 -4.82 -8.77 12.00
CA THR A 32 -4.78 -10.12 12.57
C THR A 32 -3.49 -10.37 13.36
N ARG A 33 -2.32 -9.96 12.83
CA ARG A 33 -1.04 -10.11 13.54
C ARG A 33 -0.94 -9.25 14.79
N HIS A 34 -1.51 -8.05 14.77
CA HIS A 34 -1.54 -7.17 15.92
C HIS A 34 -2.26 -7.78 17.14
N TYR A 35 -3.24 -8.66 16.92
CA TYR A 35 -3.86 -9.45 18.01
C TYR A 35 -2.83 -10.29 18.80
N TRP A 36 -1.72 -10.64 18.16
CA TRP A 36 -0.59 -11.38 18.75
C TRP A 36 0.52 -10.47 19.28
N GLY A 37 0.27 -9.16 19.39
CA GLY A 37 1.14 -8.18 20.06
C GLY A 37 2.23 -7.56 19.20
N HIS A 38 2.28 -7.85 17.89
CA HIS A 38 3.28 -7.26 17.00
C HIS A 38 2.74 -7.02 15.58
N PHE A 39 3.34 -6.06 14.88
CA PHE A 39 3.15 -5.91 13.43
C PHE A 39 4.14 -6.80 12.67
N ALA A 40 3.73 -7.32 11.52
CA ALA A 40 4.63 -8.04 10.62
C ALA A 40 5.65 -7.08 10.02
N ALA A 41 6.88 -7.58 9.81
CA ALA A 41 7.98 -6.81 9.23
C ALA A 41 8.07 -6.97 7.70
N SER A 42 7.37 -7.94 7.12
CA SER A 42 7.38 -8.21 5.69
C SER A 42 6.04 -8.75 5.18
N LEU A 43 5.82 -8.67 3.86
CA LEU A 43 4.67 -9.32 3.21
C LEU A 43 4.70 -10.85 3.40
N ARG A 44 5.90 -11.45 3.39
CA ARG A 44 6.09 -12.90 3.56
C ARG A 44 5.58 -13.39 4.92
N ASP A 45 5.78 -12.63 5.99
CA ASP A 45 5.29 -12.98 7.34
C ASP A 45 3.76 -12.98 7.43
N LEU A 46 3.10 -12.28 6.48
CA LEU A 46 1.65 -12.24 6.28
C LEU A 46 1.18 -13.25 5.24
N GLY A 47 2.08 -14.02 4.61
CA GLY A 47 1.75 -14.93 3.51
C GLY A 47 1.37 -14.22 2.21
N LEU A 48 1.80 -12.97 2.04
CA LEU A 48 1.50 -12.13 0.87
C LEU A 48 2.72 -12.02 -0.06
N ASP A 49 2.45 -11.76 -1.33
CA ASP A 49 3.46 -11.48 -2.36
C ASP A 49 3.00 -10.30 -3.22
N SER A 50 3.93 -9.42 -3.60
CA SER A 50 3.66 -8.30 -4.50
C SER A 50 3.74 -8.69 -5.98
N GLY A 51 4.26 -9.88 -6.26
CA GLY A 51 4.44 -10.36 -7.62
C GLY A 51 5.53 -9.58 -8.38
N PRO A 52 5.73 -9.88 -9.68
CA PRO A 52 6.88 -9.38 -10.42
C PRO A 52 6.78 -7.91 -10.85
N GLN A 53 5.56 -7.35 -10.91
CA GLN A 53 5.31 -6.01 -11.46
C GLN A 53 5.36 -4.90 -10.40
N LEU A 54 5.23 -5.26 -9.12
CA LEU A 54 5.21 -4.32 -8.00
C LEU A 54 6.42 -4.59 -7.11
N GLU A 55 7.15 -3.53 -6.81
CA GLU A 55 8.20 -3.53 -5.82
C GLU A 55 7.59 -3.10 -4.48
N ALA A 56 7.56 -4.03 -3.52
CA ALA A 56 6.99 -3.81 -2.21
C ALA A 56 8.07 -3.52 -1.17
N THR A 57 7.88 -2.46 -0.40
CA THR A 57 8.71 -2.12 0.75
C THR A 57 7.82 -2.04 1.99
N VAL A 58 8.10 -2.88 2.99
CA VAL A 58 7.43 -2.82 4.28
C VAL A 58 8.35 -2.16 5.28
N THR A 59 7.83 -1.15 5.96
CA THR A 59 8.46 -0.55 7.14
C THR A 59 7.60 -0.89 8.34
N SER A 60 8.20 -1.47 9.38
CA SER A 60 7.48 -1.88 10.58
C SER A 60 8.13 -1.30 11.82
N THR A 61 7.30 -0.74 12.69
CA THR A 61 7.69 -0.09 13.94
C THR A 61 6.76 -0.56 15.06
N PRO A 62 7.12 -0.37 16.35
CA PRO A 62 6.20 -0.67 17.45
C PRO A 62 4.88 0.11 17.38
N ALA A 63 4.88 1.30 16.76
CA ALA A 63 3.70 2.14 16.64
C ALA A 63 2.82 1.80 15.43
N GLY A 64 3.28 0.95 14.51
CA GLY A 64 2.56 0.65 13.28
C GLY A 64 3.44 0.11 12.16
N SER A 65 2.80 -0.30 11.07
CA SER A 65 3.47 -0.78 9.87
C SER A 65 2.89 -0.13 8.62
N GLU A 66 3.79 0.14 7.68
CA GLU A 66 3.54 0.83 6.43
C GLU A 66 4.02 -0.05 5.28
N LEU A 67 3.22 -0.14 4.23
CA LEU A 67 3.52 -0.82 2.98
C LEU A 67 3.55 0.22 1.87
N TRP A 68 4.67 0.25 1.15
CA TRP A 68 4.85 1.02 -0.07
C TRP A 68 4.92 0.09 -1.27
N LEU A 69 4.12 0.38 -2.30
CA LEU A 69 4.11 -0.33 -3.57
C LEU A 69 4.49 0.64 -4.67
N GLN A 70 5.62 0.34 -5.32
CA GLN A 70 6.07 1.04 -6.50
C GLN A 70 5.97 0.09 -7.70
N PRO A 71 5.16 0.40 -8.72
CA PRO A 71 5.19 -0.39 -9.93
C PRO A 71 6.49 -0.17 -10.70
N ARG A 72 6.99 -1.23 -11.31
CA ARG A 72 8.18 -1.17 -12.18
C ARG A 72 7.95 -0.31 -13.43
N ARG A 73 6.69 -0.15 -13.82
CA ARG A 73 6.24 0.68 -14.95
C ARG A 73 5.05 1.53 -14.54
N GLY A 74 5.08 2.81 -14.92
CA GLY A 74 4.05 3.77 -14.59
C GLY A 74 4.57 4.89 -13.68
N LYS A 75 3.67 5.80 -13.33
CA LYS A 75 3.98 6.98 -12.51
C LYS A 75 3.14 7.03 -11.22
N GLU A 76 2.33 6.02 -10.98
CA GLU A 76 1.42 5.93 -9.84
C GLU A 76 2.03 5.03 -8.78
N GLY A 77 2.06 5.48 -7.54
CA GLY A 77 2.43 4.70 -6.37
C GLY A 77 1.20 4.39 -5.53
N TYR A 78 1.32 3.33 -4.73
CA TYR A 78 0.27 2.90 -3.81
C TYR A 78 0.89 2.66 -2.45
N ALA A 79 0.15 2.97 -1.39
CA ALA A 79 0.65 2.74 -0.06
C ALA A 79 -0.48 2.49 0.94
N ALA A 80 -0.18 1.71 1.97
CA ALA A 80 -1.09 1.47 3.07
C ALA A 80 -0.36 1.57 4.40
N ALA A 81 -1.07 2.01 5.43
CA ALA A 81 -0.53 2.01 6.79
C ALA A 81 -1.56 1.51 7.78
N VAL A 82 -1.06 0.86 8.83
CA VAL A 82 -1.80 0.45 10.01
C VAL A 82 -1.01 0.94 11.21
N ARG A 83 -1.64 1.77 12.06
CA ARG A 83 -0.96 2.43 13.18
C ARG A 83 -1.80 2.37 14.46
N GLN A 84 -1.12 2.32 15.59
CA GLN A 84 -1.75 2.43 16.90
C GLN A 84 -2.05 3.90 17.20
N GLY A 85 -3.33 4.28 17.18
CA GLY A 85 -3.82 5.63 17.51
C GLY A 85 -4.53 5.64 18.86
N GLY A 86 -3.78 5.42 19.94
CA GLY A 86 -4.34 5.30 21.30
C GLY A 86 -5.17 4.02 21.47
N PRO A 87 -6.49 4.10 21.78
CA PRO A 87 -7.34 2.93 21.97
C PRO A 87 -7.80 2.29 20.66
N ARG A 88 -7.54 2.91 19.51
CA ARG A 88 -8.00 2.44 18.19
C ARG A 88 -6.81 2.21 17.26
N ILE A 89 -7.00 1.31 16.31
CA ILE A 89 -6.08 1.14 15.20
C ILE A 89 -6.54 2.03 14.05
N LEU A 90 -5.67 2.93 13.61
CA LEU A 90 -5.89 3.77 12.46
C LEU A 90 -5.34 3.09 11.22
N ARG A 91 -6.02 3.30 10.09
CA ARG A 91 -5.63 2.72 8.82
C ARG A 91 -6.02 3.59 7.64
N TRP A 92 -5.18 3.59 6.62
CA TRP A 92 -5.46 4.26 5.37
C TRP A 92 -4.79 3.53 4.21
N GLN A 93 -5.40 3.72 3.04
CA GLN A 93 -4.87 3.28 1.77
C GLN A 93 -4.82 4.50 0.86
N CYS A 94 -3.67 4.73 0.26
CA CYS A 94 -3.36 5.95 -0.46
C CYS A 94 -2.86 5.59 -1.85
N ARG A 95 -3.18 6.46 -2.79
CA ARG A 95 -2.72 6.40 -4.17
C ARG A 95 -2.31 7.78 -4.64
N GLY A 96 -1.18 7.89 -5.31
CA GLY A 96 -0.72 9.17 -5.80
C GLY A 96 0.46 9.03 -6.76
N PRO A 97 1.07 10.15 -7.15
CA PRO A 97 2.27 10.12 -7.98
C PRO A 97 3.44 9.47 -7.21
N LEU A 98 4.27 8.69 -7.91
CA LEU A 98 5.50 8.16 -7.34
C LEU A 98 6.39 9.31 -6.85
N PRO A 99 6.92 9.24 -5.61
CA PRO A 99 7.84 10.25 -5.12
C PRO A 99 9.14 10.24 -5.93
N GLU A 100 9.84 11.37 -5.94
CA GLU A 100 11.17 11.44 -6.53
C GLU A 100 12.12 10.45 -5.86
N LYS A 101 13.13 9.99 -6.62
CA LYS A 101 14.07 8.98 -6.15
C LYS A 101 14.80 9.48 -4.89
N GLY A 102 14.65 8.74 -3.79
CA GLY A 102 15.25 9.09 -2.50
C GLY A 102 14.35 9.89 -1.57
N VAL A 103 13.18 10.35 -2.02
CA VAL A 103 12.17 10.96 -1.16
C VAL A 103 11.36 9.84 -0.49
N ARG A 104 11.40 9.80 0.84
CA ARG A 104 10.48 8.98 1.64
C ARG A 104 9.31 9.83 2.10
N LEU A 105 8.14 9.52 1.58
CA LEU A 105 6.89 10.05 2.10
C LEU A 105 6.54 9.31 3.39
N SER A 106 5.92 10.01 4.33
CA SER A 106 5.47 9.44 5.59
C SER A 106 3.98 9.12 5.51
N LEU A 107 3.62 7.92 5.95
CA LEU A 107 2.24 7.54 6.21
C LEU A 107 2.02 7.48 7.72
N ALA A 108 2.53 8.47 8.47
CA ALA A 108 2.34 8.53 9.91
C ALA A 108 0.99 9.15 10.29
N ASP A 109 0.55 10.17 9.55
CA ASP A 109 -0.64 10.99 9.88
C ASP A 109 -1.74 10.94 8.80
N GLY A 110 -1.58 10.07 7.79
CA GLY A 110 -2.55 9.90 6.71
C GLY A 110 -1.89 9.71 5.35
N CYS A 111 -2.64 10.00 4.28
CA CYS A 111 -2.10 10.03 2.94
C CYS A 111 -1.22 11.28 2.74
N PRO A 112 -0.06 11.16 2.06
CA PRO A 112 0.79 12.31 1.75
C PRO A 112 0.08 13.36 0.90
N ASP A 113 0.61 14.57 0.88
CA ASP A 113 0.10 15.64 0.02
C ASP A 113 0.11 15.23 -1.46
N GLY A 114 -0.99 15.54 -2.16
CA GLY A 114 -1.20 15.15 -3.56
C GLY A 114 -1.58 13.67 -3.75
N TRP A 115 -1.70 12.89 -2.67
CA TRP A 115 -2.23 11.53 -2.71
C TRP A 115 -3.70 11.50 -2.32
N THR A 116 -4.45 10.61 -2.95
CA THR A 116 -5.86 10.37 -2.67
C THR A 116 -6.02 9.14 -1.78
N GLN A 117 -6.86 9.23 -0.76
CA GLN A 117 -7.28 8.07 0.00
C GLN A 117 -8.27 7.23 -0.82
N ILE A 118 -7.95 5.95 -1.01
CA ILE A 118 -8.71 5.04 -1.90
C ILE A 118 -9.45 3.93 -1.16
N GLY A 119 -9.16 3.73 0.14
CA GLY A 119 -9.86 2.77 0.99
C GLY A 119 -10.74 3.49 2.02
N SER A 120 -11.95 2.98 2.25
CA SER A 120 -12.84 3.51 3.29
C SER A 120 -12.15 3.43 4.66
N PRO A 121 -12.15 4.51 5.48
CA PRO A 121 -11.89 4.35 6.90
C PRO A 121 -13.00 3.41 7.40
N SER A 122 -12.64 2.25 7.91
CA SER A 122 -13.66 1.42 8.54
C SER A 122 -14.23 2.19 9.71
N SER A 123 -15.53 2.44 9.63
CA SER A 123 -16.37 2.76 10.77
C SER A 123 -16.25 1.68 11.84
#